data_AF-A0A8D8E6J3-F1
#
_entry.id   AF-A0A8D8E6J3-F1
#
_cell.length_a   1.000
_cell.length_b   1.000
_cell.length_c   1.000
_cell.angle_alpha   90.00
_cell.angle_beta   90.00
_cell.angle_gamma   90.00
#
_symmetry.space_group_name_H-M   'P 1'
#
loop_
_entity.id
_entity.type
_entity.pdbx_description
1 polymer ?
#
loop_
_entity_poly.entity_id
_entity_poly.type
_entity_poly.pdbx_seq_one_letter_code
_entity_poly.pdbx_strand_id
1 'polypeptide(L)'
;MGYLVGLLVIVLAGLTSAVLYAPRQSPVVYPPPQGSAIQESYFAFQLKSFRRSLKECAEYWEIPWYRVQKLIDNNFEHASKDLQCLIRCAGVNSGWWDDLDGLRYTVIESYFQPDADDTCYADRTKECIDQRLSSCKTDCAKAYESFMCYLQQYGSLKSSEEYIPLTRLEAIQVAVDCINILQVSDDLLNQISQGEIPDVPEVHCLYRCQYLGEGVYDT
;
A
#
# COMPACT_ATOMS: atom_id res chain seq x y z
N MET A 1 9.01 -9.59 -9.16
CA MET A 1 10.42 -9.13 -9.13
C MET A 1 10.69 -7.85 -9.93
N GLY A 2 9.78 -7.34 -10.78
CA GLY A 2 10.04 -6.16 -11.63
C GLY A 2 9.56 -4.80 -11.12
N TYR A 3 8.82 -4.73 -10.01
CA TYR A 3 8.19 -3.48 -9.55
C TYR A 3 9.04 -2.66 -8.57
N LEU A 4 9.91 -3.30 -7.78
CA LEU A 4 10.81 -2.66 -6.81
C LEU A 4 11.94 -1.86 -7.50
N VAL A 5 12.46 -2.35 -8.62
CA VAL A 5 13.47 -1.63 -9.43
C VAL A 5 12.86 -0.40 -10.10
N GLY A 6 11.57 -0.45 -10.48
CA GLY A 6 10.88 0.66 -11.14
C GLY A 6 10.62 1.87 -10.23
N LEU A 7 10.41 1.65 -8.93
CA LEU A 7 10.19 2.74 -7.96
C LEU A 7 11.47 3.54 -7.68
N LEU A 8 12.63 2.89 -7.72
CA LEU A 8 13.93 3.54 -7.54
C LEU A 8 14.29 4.45 -8.73
N VAL A 9 13.99 4.02 -9.97
CA VAL A 9 14.33 4.74 -11.20
C VAL A 9 13.46 5.99 -11.41
N ILE A 10 12.19 5.97 -10.99
CA ILE A 10 11.29 7.13 -11.16
C ILE A 10 11.66 8.29 -10.23
N VAL A 11 12.24 8.02 -9.06
CA VAL A 11 12.65 9.06 -8.09
C VAL A 11 13.79 9.91 -8.64
N LEU A 12 14.62 9.41 -9.56
CA LEU A 12 15.86 10.07 -9.95
C LEU A 12 15.84 10.74 -11.34
N ALA A 13 14.82 10.47 -12.17
CA ALA A 13 14.66 11.09 -13.48
C ALA A 13 14.08 12.52 -13.47
N GLY A 14 13.67 13.05 -12.29
CA GLY A 14 12.98 14.34 -12.16
C GLY A 14 13.87 15.56 -11.95
N LEU A 15 15.18 15.42 -11.82
CA LEU A 15 16.08 16.52 -11.46
C LEU A 15 16.95 16.97 -12.63
N THR A 16 16.34 17.62 -13.63
CA THR A 16 17.10 18.43 -14.59
C THR A 16 16.50 19.83 -14.76
N SER A 17 17.14 20.77 -14.07
CA SER A 17 17.39 22.17 -14.44
C SER A 17 16.23 23.19 -14.51
N ALA A 18 16.12 24.00 -13.45
CA ALA A 18 15.98 25.45 -13.56
C ALA A 18 16.54 26.12 -12.29
N VAL A 19 17.76 26.67 -12.40
CA VAL A 19 18.35 27.51 -11.35
C VAL A 19 17.63 28.85 -11.37
N LEU A 20 16.72 29.07 -10.43
CA LEU A 20 16.20 30.38 -10.09
C LEU A 20 16.78 30.79 -8.74
N TYR A 21 17.53 31.89 -8.72
CA TYR A 21 18.07 32.51 -7.51
C TYR A 21 16.92 32.96 -6.60
N ALA A 22 16.67 32.21 -5.51
CA ALA A 22 15.81 32.62 -4.42
C ALA A 22 16.68 33.16 -3.25
N PRO A 23 16.21 34.19 -2.51
CA PRO A 23 16.99 34.77 -1.42
C PRO A 23 17.14 33.76 -0.26
N ARG A 24 18.34 33.73 0.31
CA ARG A 24 18.80 32.81 1.36
C ARG A 24 17.97 32.99 2.65
N GLN A 25 17.03 32.08 2.92
CA GLN A 25 16.47 31.92 4.26
C GLN A 25 17.39 31.00 5.07
N SER A 26 17.68 31.40 6.31
CA SER A 26 18.48 30.62 7.24
C SER A 26 17.86 29.24 7.48
N PRO A 27 18.67 28.17 7.63
CA PRO A 27 18.13 26.85 7.91
C PRO A 27 17.42 26.88 9.27
N VAL A 28 16.15 26.49 9.28
CA VAL A 28 15.43 26.19 10.53
C VAL A 28 16.05 24.91 11.08
N VAL A 29 16.92 25.06 12.07
CA VAL A 29 17.51 23.93 12.80
C VAL A 29 16.46 23.42 13.77
N TYR A 30 15.83 22.30 13.43
CA TYR A 30 14.99 21.59 14.40
C TYR A 30 15.91 20.88 15.42
N PRO A 31 15.77 21.16 16.72
CA PRO A 31 16.56 20.46 17.72
C PRO A 31 16.18 18.96 17.73
N PRO A 32 17.14 18.06 17.98
CA PRO A 32 16.83 16.64 18.12
C PRO A 32 15.86 16.44 19.29
N PRO A 33 14.83 15.59 19.15
CA PRO A 33 13.88 15.33 20.22
C PRO A 33 14.61 14.73 21.41
N GLN A 34 14.49 15.38 22.57
CA GLN A 34 15.14 14.95 23.80
C GLN A 34 14.44 13.70 24.34
N GLY A 35 15.24 12.66 24.57
CA GLY A 35 14.76 11.33 24.92
C GLY A 35 13.94 11.28 26.21
N SER A 36 12.74 10.71 26.10
CA SER A 36 12.17 9.75 27.04
C SER A 36 10.96 9.11 26.37
N ALA A 37 10.85 7.78 26.47
CA ALA A 37 10.09 6.88 25.59
C ALA A 37 10.69 6.75 24.18
N ILE A 38 11.45 5.66 23.96
CA ILE A 38 11.61 5.10 22.62
C ILE A 38 10.20 4.69 22.20
N GLN A 39 9.48 5.59 21.54
CA GLN A 39 8.23 5.23 20.92
C GLN A 39 8.61 4.28 19.80
N GLU A 40 8.08 3.06 19.83
CA GLU A 40 8.08 2.08 18.72
C GLU A 40 7.29 2.64 17.52
N SER A 41 7.59 3.88 17.10
CA SER A 41 6.88 4.63 16.05
C SER A 41 7.74 4.79 14.79
N TYR A 42 8.82 4.03 14.67
CA TYR A 42 9.73 4.08 13.51
C TYR A 42 9.54 2.93 12.52
N PHE A 43 8.60 2.01 12.78
CA PHE A 43 8.25 0.95 11.85
C PHE A 43 6.77 1.07 11.47
N ALA A 44 6.52 1.36 10.20
CA ALA A 44 5.18 1.54 9.65
C ALA A 44 4.49 0.19 9.35
N PHE A 45 4.87 -0.85 10.08
CA PHE A 45 4.28 -2.18 10.00
C PHE A 45 2.85 -2.15 10.54
N GLN A 46 1.88 -2.45 9.67
CA GLN A 46 0.48 -2.53 10.06
C GLN A 46 -0.11 -3.85 9.58
N LEU A 47 -0.77 -4.56 10.50
CA LEU A 47 -1.60 -5.72 10.20
C LEU A 47 -3.05 -5.34 10.42
N LYS A 48 -3.92 -5.78 9.51
CA LYS A 48 -5.36 -5.56 9.67
C LYS A 48 -6.16 -6.61 8.90
N SER A 49 -7.24 -7.10 9.49
CA SER A 49 -8.23 -7.91 8.76
C SER A 49 -9.18 -7.02 7.96
N PHE A 50 -9.74 -7.54 6.87
CA PHE A 50 -10.73 -6.79 6.07
C PHE A 50 -11.93 -6.36 6.93
N ARG A 51 -12.39 -7.22 7.84
CA ARG A 51 -13.50 -6.92 8.77
C ARG A 51 -13.17 -5.74 9.67
N ARG A 52 -11.92 -5.59 10.11
CA ARG A 52 -11.47 -4.45 10.91
C ARG A 52 -11.49 -3.17 10.07
N SER A 53 -10.93 -3.19 8.85
CA SER A 53 -10.99 -2.04 7.93
C SER A 53 -12.43 -1.59 7.63
N LEU A 54 -13.31 -2.55 7.37
CA LEU A 54 -14.73 -2.29 7.10
C LEU A 54 -15.42 -1.65 8.30
N LYS A 55 -15.13 -2.11 9.51
CA LYS A 55 -15.68 -1.54 10.75
C LYS A 55 -15.23 -0.09 10.96
N GLU A 56 -13.93 0.19 10.81
CA GLU A 56 -13.38 1.54 10.95
C GLU A 56 -14.01 2.51 9.93
N CYS A 57 -14.15 2.07 8.68
CA CYS A 57 -14.82 2.87 7.66
C CYS A 57 -16.30 3.09 7.94
N ALA A 58 -17.00 2.10 8.48
CA ALA A 58 -18.39 2.28 8.90
C ALA A 58 -18.50 3.29 10.05
N GLU A 59 -17.56 3.27 11.01
CA GLU A 59 -17.48 4.26 12.09
C GLU A 59 -17.26 5.67 11.53
N TYR A 60 -16.35 5.85 10.58
CA TYR A 60 -16.10 7.15 9.92
C TYR A 60 -17.32 7.71 9.19
N TRP A 61 -18.15 6.83 8.62
CA TRP A 61 -19.34 7.20 7.86
C TRP A 61 -20.61 7.19 8.73
N GLU A 62 -20.47 7.01 10.04
CA GLU A 62 -21.57 6.90 11.00
C GLU A 62 -22.60 5.82 10.63
N ILE A 63 -22.15 4.75 9.97
CA ILE A 63 -22.97 3.59 9.61
C ILE A 63 -23.00 2.65 10.81
N PRO A 64 -24.17 2.43 11.44
CA PRO A 64 -24.25 1.57 12.61
C PRO A 64 -23.92 0.11 12.24
N TRP A 65 -23.17 -0.56 13.10
CA TRP A 65 -22.60 -1.88 12.82
C TRP A 65 -23.63 -2.95 12.41
N TYR A 66 -24.86 -2.91 12.93
CA TYR A 66 -25.91 -3.86 12.54
C TYR A 66 -26.26 -3.78 11.04
N ARG A 67 -26.13 -2.59 10.41
CA ARG A 67 -26.32 -2.45 8.96
C ARG A 67 -25.18 -3.08 8.19
N VAL A 68 -23.96 -2.94 8.69
CA VAL A 68 -22.77 -3.58 8.11
C VAL A 68 -22.88 -5.10 8.23
N GLN A 69 -23.35 -5.62 9.36
CA GLN A 69 -23.63 -7.06 9.51
C GLN A 69 -24.62 -7.54 8.46
N LYS A 70 -25.71 -6.81 8.24
CA LYS A 70 -26.67 -7.15 7.18
C LYS A 70 -26.02 -7.16 5.79
N LEU A 71 -25.05 -6.30 5.51
CA LEU A 71 -24.32 -6.32 4.24
C LEU A 71 -23.45 -7.58 4.14
N ILE A 72 -22.74 -7.94 5.21
CA ILE A 72 -21.92 -9.16 5.29
C ILE A 72 -22.80 -10.41 5.11
N ASP A 73 -23.92 -10.48 5.82
CA ASP A 73 -24.85 -11.63 5.79
C ASP A 73 -25.48 -11.84 4.40
N ASN A 74 -25.56 -10.77 3.59
CA ASN A 74 -26.02 -10.82 2.21
C ASN A 74 -24.87 -10.83 1.19
N ASN A 75 -23.65 -11.22 1.60
CA ASN A 75 -22.46 -11.29 0.75
C ASN A 75 -22.17 -10.01 -0.05
N PHE A 76 -22.50 -8.85 0.53
CA PHE A 76 -22.37 -7.54 -0.09
C PHE A 76 -23.11 -7.40 -1.44
N GLU A 77 -24.12 -8.22 -1.68
CA GLU A 77 -24.94 -8.12 -2.88
C GLU A 77 -25.76 -6.82 -2.90
N HIS A 78 -26.20 -6.43 -4.10
CA HIS A 78 -26.93 -5.19 -4.40
C HIS A 78 -26.11 -3.91 -4.18
N ALA A 79 -25.39 -3.51 -5.24
CA ALA A 79 -24.43 -2.41 -5.26
C ALA A 79 -25.05 -1.01 -5.10
N SER A 80 -25.47 -0.63 -3.89
CA SER A 80 -25.80 0.76 -3.59
C SER A 80 -24.53 1.63 -3.65
N LYS A 81 -24.66 2.91 -4.01
CA LYS A 81 -23.51 3.83 -4.07
C LYS A 81 -22.77 3.92 -2.72
N ASP A 82 -23.51 3.90 -1.62
CA ASP A 82 -22.95 3.96 -0.27
C ASP A 82 -22.17 2.70 0.06
N LEU A 83 -22.69 1.52 -0.32
CA LEU A 83 -21.97 0.25 -0.16
C LEU A 83 -20.68 0.25 -1.00
N GLN A 84 -20.75 0.68 -2.26
CA GLN A 84 -19.58 0.75 -3.12
C GLN A 84 -18.46 1.60 -2.50
N CYS A 85 -18.81 2.79 -1.98
CA CYS A 85 -17.83 3.67 -1.34
C CYS A 85 -17.36 3.16 0.03
N LEU A 86 -18.19 2.44 0.78
CA LEU A 86 -17.79 1.77 2.01
C LEU A 86 -16.75 0.68 1.73
N ILE A 87 -16.95 -0.14 0.69
CA ILE A 87 -15.98 -1.15 0.26
C ILE A 87 -14.68 -0.51 -0.23
N ARG A 88 -14.76 0.58 -1.00
CA ARG A 88 -13.57 1.36 -1.36
C ARG A 88 -12.81 1.87 -0.15
N CYS A 89 -13.51 2.47 0.82
CA CYS A 89 -12.87 2.94 2.05
C CYS A 89 -12.15 1.79 2.76
N ALA A 90 -12.85 0.65 2.92
CA ALA A 90 -12.25 -0.54 3.52
C ALA A 90 -11.00 -0.97 2.74
N GLY A 91 -11.07 -0.95 1.41
CA GLY A 91 -9.97 -1.30 0.52
C GLY A 91 -8.73 -0.41 0.61
N VAL A 92 -8.95 0.91 0.75
CA VAL A 92 -7.88 1.88 1.02
C VAL A 92 -7.28 1.60 2.41
N ASN A 93 -8.11 1.41 3.43
CA ASN A 93 -7.66 1.13 4.79
C ASN A 93 -6.96 -0.24 4.97
N SER A 94 -7.14 -1.16 4.03
CA SER A 94 -6.39 -2.43 3.93
C SER A 94 -5.30 -2.41 2.85
N GLY A 95 -5.06 -1.26 2.21
CA GLY A 95 -3.97 -1.08 1.25
C GLY A 95 -4.13 -1.79 -0.09
N TRP A 96 -5.23 -2.50 -0.36
CA TRP A 96 -5.42 -3.19 -1.64
C TRP A 96 -6.07 -2.32 -2.72
N TRP A 97 -6.64 -1.18 -2.35
CA TRP A 97 -7.14 -0.17 -3.28
C TRP A 97 -6.37 1.13 -3.13
N ASP A 98 -5.97 1.72 -4.25
CA ASP A 98 -5.35 3.03 -4.35
C ASP A 98 -6.14 3.86 -5.37
N ASP A 99 -6.41 5.13 -5.08
CA ASP A 99 -7.19 5.98 -5.99
C ASP A 99 -6.39 6.47 -7.20
N LEU A 100 -5.06 6.45 -7.10
CA LEU A 100 -4.16 6.81 -8.18
C LEU A 100 -3.79 5.59 -9.02
N ASP A 101 -3.40 4.49 -8.35
CA ASP A 101 -2.87 3.29 -9.00
C ASP A 101 -3.92 2.18 -9.19
N GLY A 102 -5.08 2.25 -8.52
CA GLY A 102 -6.15 1.26 -8.62
C GLY A 102 -5.95 0.01 -7.75
N LEU A 103 -6.35 -1.14 -8.28
CA LEU A 103 -6.32 -2.43 -7.58
C LEU A 103 -4.88 -2.96 -7.43
N ARG A 104 -4.47 -3.29 -6.20
CA ARG A 104 -3.21 -3.98 -5.90
C ARG A 104 -3.45 -5.48 -5.72
N TYR A 105 -3.32 -6.24 -6.80
CA TYR A 105 -3.64 -7.68 -6.89
C TYR A 105 -3.08 -8.51 -5.74
N THR A 106 -1.77 -8.46 -5.51
CA THR A 106 -1.11 -9.27 -4.47
C THR A 106 -1.59 -8.95 -3.05
N VAL A 107 -2.09 -7.72 -2.83
CA VAL A 107 -2.60 -7.29 -1.52
C VAL A 107 -4.03 -7.75 -1.33
N ILE A 108 -4.91 -7.63 -2.33
CA ILE A 108 -6.27 -8.17 -2.18
C ILE A 108 -6.26 -9.69 -2.10
N GLU A 109 -5.38 -10.37 -2.85
CA GLU A 109 -5.19 -11.82 -2.79
C GLU A 109 -4.85 -12.29 -1.37
N SER A 110 -4.04 -11.51 -0.63
CA SER A 110 -3.72 -11.86 0.75
C SER A 110 -4.94 -11.85 1.66
N TYR A 111 -6.05 -11.21 1.33
CA TYR A 111 -7.28 -11.26 2.14
C TYR A 111 -8.16 -12.49 1.86
N PHE A 112 -7.87 -13.27 0.82
CA PHE A 112 -8.69 -14.41 0.42
C PHE A 112 -7.92 -15.72 0.54
N GLN A 113 -8.65 -16.78 0.88
CA GLN A 113 -8.18 -18.15 0.84
C GLN A 113 -8.84 -18.83 -0.37
N PRO A 114 -8.07 -19.24 -1.40
CA PRO A 114 -8.62 -20.01 -2.50
C PRO A 114 -9.11 -21.38 -2.03
N ASP A 115 -10.09 -21.93 -2.75
CA ASP A 115 -10.51 -23.31 -2.55
C ASP A 115 -9.37 -24.26 -2.96
N ALA A 116 -9.12 -25.29 -2.14
CA ALA A 116 -7.97 -26.18 -2.32
C ALA A 116 -8.06 -27.01 -3.60
N ASP A 117 -9.27 -27.31 -4.07
CA ASP A 117 -9.50 -28.13 -5.26
C ASP A 117 -9.69 -27.28 -6.54
N ASP A 118 -9.80 -25.96 -6.40
CA ASP A 118 -9.93 -25.05 -7.53
C ASP A 118 -8.56 -24.59 -8.01
N THR A 119 -8.17 -24.96 -9.22
CA THR A 119 -6.90 -24.51 -9.82
C THR A 119 -7.07 -23.32 -10.75
N CYS A 120 -8.32 -22.90 -11.01
CA CYS A 120 -8.67 -21.89 -12.01
C CYS A 120 -9.15 -20.58 -11.38
N TYR A 121 -9.18 -20.48 -10.06
CA TYR A 121 -9.69 -19.32 -9.32
C TYR A 121 -9.03 -18.01 -9.78
N ALA A 122 -7.72 -18.00 -9.99
CA ALA A 122 -6.96 -16.81 -10.36
C ALA A 122 -7.37 -16.28 -11.74
N ASP A 123 -7.40 -17.17 -12.74
CA ASP A 123 -7.75 -16.82 -14.11
C ASP A 123 -9.20 -16.32 -14.22
N ARG A 124 -10.15 -16.99 -13.56
CA ARG A 124 -11.56 -16.54 -13.53
C ARG A 124 -11.72 -15.20 -12.81
N THR A 125 -10.99 -14.99 -11.72
CA THR A 125 -11.03 -13.72 -10.98
C THR A 125 -10.51 -12.60 -11.86
N LYS A 126 -9.39 -12.82 -12.56
CA LYS A 126 -8.83 -11.87 -13.50
C LYS A 126 -9.81 -11.54 -14.64
N GLU A 127 -10.40 -12.56 -15.24
CA GLU A 127 -11.40 -12.38 -16.31
C GLU A 127 -12.60 -11.57 -15.81
N CYS A 128 -13.11 -11.88 -14.62
CA CYS A 128 -14.20 -11.12 -13.99
C CYS A 128 -13.83 -9.63 -13.82
N ILE A 129 -12.62 -9.34 -13.33
CA ILE A 129 -12.13 -7.97 -13.13
C ILE A 129 -12.06 -7.24 -14.46
N ASP A 130 -11.39 -7.83 -15.45
CA ASP A 130 -11.19 -7.23 -16.78
C ASP A 130 -12.54 -6.92 -17.45
N GLN A 131 -13.54 -7.81 -17.30
CA GLN A 131 -14.89 -7.60 -17.81
C GLN A 131 -15.65 -6.49 -17.06
N ARG A 132 -15.69 -6.52 -15.73
CA ARG A 132 -16.56 -5.63 -14.94
C ARG A 132 -16.04 -4.21 -14.81
N LEU A 133 -14.72 -4.04 -14.61
CA LEU A 133 -14.12 -2.73 -14.40
C LEU A 133 -14.22 -1.84 -15.65
N SER A 134 -14.28 -2.42 -16.84
CA SER A 134 -14.40 -1.69 -18.12
C SER A 134 -15.62 -0.75 -18.17
N SER A 135 -16.69 -1.09 -17.43
CA SER A 135 -17.95 -0.35 -17.38
C SER A 135 -18.04 0.65 -16.21
N CYS A 136 -17.10 0.58 -15.26
CA CYS A 136 -17.14 1.35 -14.03
C CYS A 136 -16.62 2.78 -14.21
N LYS A 137 -17.40 3.77 -13.76
CA LYS A 137 -17.08 5.20 -13.93
C LYS A 137 -16.42 5.85 -12.72
N THR A 138 -16.53 5.23 -11.54
CA THR A 138 -16.06 5.80 -10.27
C THR A 138 -15.15 4.82 -9.55
N ASP A 139 -14.23 5.32 -8.72
CA ASP A 139 -13.33 4.46 -7.95
C ASP A 139 -14.10 3.63 -6.93
N CYS A 140 -15.22 4.15 -6.39
CA CYS A 140 -16.11 3.36 -5.55
C CYS A 140 -16.64 2.12 -6.29
N ALA A 141 -17.11 2.29 -7.53
CA ALA A 141 -17.63 1.18 -8.33
C ALA A 141 -16.52 0.21 -8.71
N LYS A 142 -15.33 0.70 -9.11
CA LYS A 142 -14.20 -0.16 -9.49
C LYS A 142 -13.68 -0.98 -8.30
N ALA A 143 -13.51 -0.36 -7.13
CA ALA A 143 -13.08 -1.05 -5.92
C ALA A 143 -14.09 -2.12 -5.50
N TYR A 144 -15.38 -1.78 -5.53
CA TYR A 144 -16.46 -2.71 -5.24
C TYR A 144 -16.49 -3.89 -6.21
N GLU A 145 -16.47 -3.66 -7.53
CA GLU A 145 -16.52 -4.76 -8.50
C GLU A 145 -15.26 -5.64 -8.42
N SER A 146 -14.10 -5.05 -8.16
CA SER A 146 -12.87 -5.81 -7.89
C SER A 146 -13.07 -6.75 -6.71
N PHE A 147 -13.53 -6.22 -5.57
CA PHE A 147 -13.81 -7.01 -4.38
C PHE A 147 -14.86 -8.11 -4.63
N MET A 148 -15.93 -7.80 -5.37
CA MET A 148 -16.95 -8.79 -5.72
C MET A 148 -16.41 -9.90 -6.61
N CYS A 149 -15.50 -9.60 -7.55
CA CYS A 149 -14.85 -10.62 -8.35
C CYS A 149 -14.02 -11.58 -7.48
N TYR A 150 -13.27 -11.08 -6.51
CA TYR A 150 -12.55 -11.94 -5.56
C TYR A 150 -13.50 -12.79 -4.72
N LEU A 151 -14.55 -12.17 -4.16
CA LEU A 151 -15.54 -12.87 -3.33
C LEU A 151 -16.28 -13.97 -4.10
N GLN A 152 -16.48 -13.80 -5.41
CA GLN A 152 -17.24 -14.75 -6.23
C GLN A 152 -16.38 -15.80 -6.93
N GLN A 153 -15.13 -15.46 -7.28
CA GLN A 153 -14.30 -16.29 -8.18
C GLN A 153 -13.01 -16.80 -7.54
N TYR A 154 -12.48 -16.11 -6.52
CA TYR A 154 -11.17 -16.41 -5.95
C TYR A 154 -11.27 -17.40 -4.79
N GLY A 155 -12.19 -17.18 -3.85
CA GLY A 155 -12.36 -18.03 -2.68
C GLY A 155 -13.01 -17.32 -1.50
N SER A 156 -12.75 -17.82 -0.30
CA SER A 156 -13.36 -17.29 0.93
C SER A 156 -12.52 -16.17 1.54
N LEU A 157 -13.19 -15.12 2.01
CA LEU A 157 -12.53 -14.04 2.75
C LEU A 157 -11.98 -14.56 4.09
N LYS A 158 -10.71 -14.29 4.38
CA LYS A 158 -10.08 -14.71 5.63
C LYS A 158 -10.49 -13.81 6.81
N SER A 159 -10.46 -14.38 8.01
CA SER A 159 -10.61 -13.62 9.26
C SER A 159 -9.28 -13.14 9.83
N SER A 160 -8.14 -13.62 9.31
CA SER A 160 -6.80 -13.21 9.72
C SER A 160 -6.52 -11.74 9.42
N GLU A 161 -5.53 -11.21 10.12
CA GLU A 161 -4.96 -9.91 9.78
C GLU A 161 -3.91 -10.10 8.68
N GLU A 162 -3.91 -9.19 7.71
CA GLU A 162 -2.95 -9.19 6.62
C GLU A 162 -2.13 -7.91 6.67
N TYR A 163 -0.91 -7.99 6.16
CA TYR A 163 -0.02 -6.85 6.07
C TYR A 163 -0.59 -5.77 5.14
N ILE A 164 -0.61 -4.53 5.62
CA ILE A 164 -0.95 -3.34 4.85
C ILE A 164 0.35 -2.75 4.32
N PRO A 165 0.59 -2.79 3.00
CA PRO A 165 1.77 -2.16 2.42
C PRO A 165 1.71 -0.65 2.56
N LEU A 166 2.88 -0.05 2.71
CA LEU A 166 3.00 1.39 2.68
C LEU A 166 2.49 1.97 1.36
N THR A 167 2.02 3.20 1.45
CA THR A 167 1.82 4.03 0.27
C THR A 167 3.17 4.34 -0.37
N ARG A 168 3.13 4.74 -1.65
CA ARG A 168 4.34 5.13 -2.38
C ARG A 168 5.12 6.24 -1.66
N LEU A 169 4.41 7.22 -1.10
CA LEU A 169 5.04 8.36 -0.41
C LEU A 169 5.70 7.92 0.90
N GLU A 170 5.06 7.03 1.66
CA GLU A 170 5.63 6.49 2.89
C GLU A 170 6.87 5.63 2.60
N ALA A 171 6.83 4.78 1.58
CA ALA A 171 8.00 4.00 1.17
C ALA A 171 9.17 4.89 0.72
N ILE A 172 8.89 5.97 -0.02
CA ILE A 172 9.90 6.98 -0.39
C ILE A 172 10.46 7.65 0.86
N GLN A 173 9.61 8.02 1.83
CA GLN A 173 10.07 8.64 3.07
C GLN A 173 10.98 7.70 3.85
N VAL A 174 10.62 6.43 3.97
CA VAL A 174 11.47 5.40 4.61
C VAL A 174 12.82 5.30 3.91
N ALA A 175 12.86 5.26 2.57
CA ALA A 175 14.10 5.22 1.82
C ALA A 175 14.97 6.46 2.07
N VAL A 176 14.38 7.66 2.04
CA VAL A 176 15.07 8.93 2.32
C VAL A 176 15.62 8.96 3.76
N ASP A 177 14.83 8.49 4.73
CA ASP A 177 15.26 8.42 6.13
C ASP A 177 16.46 7.48 6.28
N CYS A 178 16.43 6.31 5.63
CA CYS A 178 17.56 5.37 5.65
C CYS A 178 18.81 5.91 4.96
N ILE A 179 18.67 6.62 3.84
CA ILE A 179 19.78 7.32 3.16
C ILE A 179 20.44 8.30 4.13
N ASN A 180 19.64 9.08 4.86
CA ASN A 180 20.13 10.09 5.81
C ASN A 180 20.77 9.46 7.07
N ILE A 181 20.14 8.42 7.64
CA ILE A 181 20.63 7.71 8.84
C ILE A 181 21.98 7.06 8.56
N LEU A 182 22.11 6.38 7.42
CA LEU A 182 23.32 5.66 7.04
C LEU A 182 24.38 6.55 6.37
N GLN A 183 24.04 7.81 6.10
CA GLN A 183 24.91 8.77 5.41
C GLN A 183 25.44 8.21 4.08
N VAL A 184 24.55 7.65 3.27
CA VAL A 184 24.89 7.07 1.97
C VAL A 184 25.49 8.15 1.06
N SER A 185 26.61 7.84 0.40
CA SER A 185 27.33 8.82 -0.42
C SER A 185 26.58 9.17 -1.71
N ASP A 186 26.72 10.42 -2.17
CA ASP A 186 26.13 10.90 -3.43
C ASP A 186 26.58 10.05 -4.63
N ASP A 187 27.85 9.60 -4.65
CA ASP A 187 28.36 8.72 -5.71
C ASP A 187 27.59 7.40 -5.78
N LEU A 188 27.31 6.79 -4.62
CA LEU A 188 26.56 5.54 -4.55
C LEU A 188 25.09 5.75 -4.89
N LEU A 189 24.48 6.85 -4.44
CA LEU A 189 23.12 7.25 -4.82
C LEU A 189 23.01 7.47 -6.34
N ASN A 190 24.01 8.10 -6.95
CA ASN A 190 24.07 8.30 -8.39
C ASN A 190 24.16 6.97 -9.15
N GLN A 191 24.97 6.01 -8.70
CA GLN A 191 25.01 4.67 -9.30
C GLN A 191 23.64 3.99 -9.22
N ILE A 192 23.06 3.95 -8.01
CA ILE A 192 21.74 3.38 -7.76
C ILE A 192 20.67 4.03 -8.66
N SER A 193 20.77 5.34 -8.89
CA SER A 193 19.86 6.10 -9.75
C SER A 193 19.85 5.67 -11.20
N GLN A 194 21.00 5.19 -11.69
CA GLN A 194 21.16 4.68 -13.04
C GLN A 194 20.82 3.19 -13.15
N GLY A 195 20.32 2.58 -12.07
CA GLY A 195 20.02 1.16 -11.99
C GLY A 195 21.26 0.30 -11.74
N GLU A 196 22.41 0.89 -11.44
CA GLU A 196 23.58 0.16 -10.99
C GLU A 196 23.43 -0.15 -9.50
N ILE A 197 23.41 -1.43 -9.13
CA ILE A 197 23.30 -1.86 -7.72
C ILE A 197 24.61 -2.58 -7.36
N PRO A 198 25.64 -1.86 -6.88
CA PRO A 198 26.90 -2.47 -6.47
C PRO A 198 26.69 -3.44 -5.30
N ASP A 199 27.36 -4.59 -5.37
CA ASP A 199 27.42 -5.57 -4.27
C ASP A 199 28.45 -5.10 -3.23
N VAL A 200 28.06 -4.13 -2.40
CA VAL A 200 28.89 -3.52 -1.36
C VAL A 200 28.12 -3.40 -0.04
N PRO A 201 28.80 -3.42 1.12
CA PRO A 201 28.15 -3.38 2.43
C PRO A 201 27.18 -2.21 2.64
N GLU A 202 27.49 -1.04 2.08
CA GLU A 202 26.69 0.17 2.18
C GLU A 202 25.32 -0.01 1.54
N VAL A 203 25.28 -0.64 0.36
CA VAL A 203 24.04 -0.95 -0.35
C VAL A 203 23.21 -1.97 0.43
N HIS A 204 23.86 -2.99 0.99
CA HIS A 204 23.18 -3.99 1.83
C HIS A 204 22.57 -3.37 3.08
N CYS A 205 23.31 -2.49 3.76
CA CYS A 205 22.82 -1.74 4.92
C CYS A 205 21.64 -0.85 4.54
N LEU A 206 21.71 -0.15 3.41
CA LEU A 206 20.62 0.70 2.92
C LEU A 206 19.34 -0.09 2.69
N TYR A 207 19.40 -1.16 1.91
CA TYR A 207 18.21 -1.98 1.65
C TYR A 207 17.70 -2.67 2.91
N ARG A 208 18.58 -3.15 3.79
CA ARG A 208 18.16 -3.71 5.08
C ARG A 208 17.42 -2.66 5.92
N CYS A 209 17.94 -1.44 6.01
CA CYS A 209 17.27 -0.36 6.73
C CYS A 209 15.89 -0.09 6.15
N GLN A 210 15.80 0.07 4.81
CA GLN A 210 14.54 0.35 4.14
C GLN A 210 13.53 -0.78 4.38
N TYR A 211 13.92 -2.03 4.18
CA TYR A 211 13.03 -3.16 4.35
C TYR A 211 12.55 -3.35 5.80
N LEU A 212 13.40 -3.06 6.79
CA LEU A 212 12.96 -3.01 8.17
C LEU A 212 11.98 -1.87 8.40
N GLY A 213 12.27 -0.67 7.87
CA GLY A 213 11.40 0.51 7.94
C GLY A 213 10.01 0.29 7.33
N GLU A 214 9.96 -0.41 6.20
CA GLU A 214 8.72 -0.81 5.52
C GLU A 214 7.99 -1.96 6.24
N GLY A 215 8.64 -2.66 7.16
CA GLY A 215 8.07 -3.80 7.88
C GLY A 215 7.94 -5.06 7.03
N VAL A 216 8.74 -5.21 5.98
CA VAL A 216 8.71 -6.42 5.12
C VAL A 216 9.52 -7.60 5.69
N TYR A 217 10.33 -7.37 6.72
CA TYR A 217 11.01 -8.40 7.52
C TYR A 217 11.01 -8.06 9.01
N ASP A 218 11.07 -9.07 9.87
CA ASP A 218 11.39 -8.91 11.29
C ASP A 218 12.92 -8.89 11.54
N THR A 219 13.30 -8.40 12.73
CA THR A 219 14.70 -8.23 13.14
C THR A 219 15.36 -9.49 13.65
#